data_AF-A0A7D6BUD0-F1
#
_entry.id   AF-A0A7D6BUD0-F1
#
_cell.length_a   1.000
_cell.length_b   1.000
_cell.length_c   1.000
_cell.angle_alpha   90.00
_cell.angle_beta   90.00
_cell.angle_gamma   90.00
#
_symmetry.space_group_name_H-M   'P 1'
#
loop_
_entity.id
_entity.type
_entity.pdbx_description
1 polymer ?
#
loop_
_entity_poly.entity_id
_entity_poly.type
_entity_poly.pdbx_seq_one_letter_code
_entity_poly.pdbx_strand_id
1 'polypeptide(L)'
;MDRHFKYMVLLLCLSYLMLPVSATGSMATRIRDALCGFQTLVYTILPTLALIMFLFAGLAYAAGQVFGAEMRAKAQGWAMSLLVGGILGIFIAVLAPILVSIFVSMSGSMTYTPC
;
A
#
# COMPACT_ATOMS: atom_id res chain seq x y z
N MET A 1 -7.28 -20.92 4.21
CA MET A 1 -6.32 -19.81 3.98
C MET A 1 -5.32 -20.30 2.96
N ASP A 2 -5.75 -20.21 1.71
CA ASP A 2 -5.45 -21.21 0.70
C ASP A 2 -4.12 -20.91 0.02
N ARG A 3 -3.30 -21.96 -0.16
CA ARG A 3 -1.94 -21.89 -0.73
C ARG A 3 -1.89 -21.05 -1.99
N HIS A 4 -2.92 -21.16 -2.83
CA HIS A 4 -3.06 -20.43 -4.09
C HIS A 4 -3.14 -18.91 -3.91
N PHE A 5 -3.76 -18.41 -2.84
CA PHE A 5 -3.84 -16.98 -2.56
C PHE A 5 -2.47 -16.40 -2.19
N LYS A 6 -1.66 -17.13 -1.40
CA LYS A 6 -0.28 -16.73 -1.10
C LYS A 6 0.58 -16.69 -2.36
N TYR A 7 0.44 -17.68 -3.25
CA TYR A 7 1.20 -17.69 -4.51
C TYR A 7 0.74 -16.59 -5.47
N MET A 8 -0.54 -16.24 -5.54
CA MET A 8 -1.02 -15.12 -6.36
C MET A 8 -0.52 -13.76 -5.86
N VAL A 9 -0.53 -13.53 -4.54
CA VAL A 9 0.02 -12.30 -3.95
C VAL A 9 1.53 -12.24 -4.14
N LEU A 10 2.23 -13.37 -4.01
CA LEU A 10 3.68 -13.45 -4.23
C LEU A 10 4.05 -13.24 -5.70
N LEU A 11 3.28 -13.79 -6.65
CA LEU A 11 3.44 -13.54 -8.10
C LEU A 11 3.17 -12.09 -8.47
N LEU A 12 2.16 -11.47 -7.85
CA LEU A 12 1.84 -10.06 -8.06
C LEU A 12 2.98 -9.15 -7.55
N CYS A 13 3.51 -9.43 -6.36
CA CYS A 13 4.72 -8.76 -5.85
C CYS A 13 5.96 -9.00 -6.72
N LEU A 14 6.16 -10.23 -7.23
CA LEU A 14 7.30 -10.59 -8.07
C LEU A 14 7.24 -9.90 -9.45
N SER A 15 6.03 -9.77 -10.01
CA SER A 15 5.79 -9.03 -11.25
C SER A 15 6.07 -7.54 -11.10
N TYR A 16 5.82 -6.98 -9.92
CA TYR A 16 6.11 -5.59 -9.59
C TYR A 16 7.62 -5.35 -9.39
N LEU A 17 8.35 -6.34 -8.88
CA LEU A 17 9.81 -6.29 -8.67
C LEU A 17 10.60 -6.25 -9.98
N MET A 18 10.03 -6.77 -11.07
CA MET A 18 10.67 -6.88 -12.38
C MET A 18 10.41 -5.70 -13.30
N LEU A 19 9.66 -4.67 -12.86
CA LEU A 19 9.47 -3.46 -13.66
C LEU A 19 10.83 -2.74 -13.81
N PRO A 20 11.41 -2.65 -15.01
CA PRO A 20 12.71 -2.02 -15.16
C PRO A 20 12.54 -0.50 -15.08
N VAL A 21 13.08 0.11 -14.03
CA VAL A 21 13.37 1.55 -14.01
C VAL A 21 14.58 1.79 -14.91
N SER A 22 14.31 1.95 -16.20
CA SER A 22 15.30 2.41 -17.18
C SER A 22 15.43 3.93 -17.09
N ALA A 23 16.15 4.43 -16.08
CA ALA A 23 16.40 5.85 -15.91
C ALA A 23 17.82 6.21 -16.41
N THR A 24 17.92 6.65 -17.66
CA THR A 24 19.14 7.19 -18.28
C THR A 24 19.23 8.68 -17.96
N GLY A 25 19.82 9.04 -16.82
CA GLY A 25 19.95 10.43 -16.36
C GLY A 25 20.92 10.56 -15.18
N SER A 26 21.39 11.78 -14.88
CA SER A 26 22.26 12.05 -13.74
C SER A 26 21.61 11.56 -12.43
N MET A 27 22.40 11.24 -11.40
CA MET A 27 21.90 10.62 -10.15
C MET A 27 20.73 11.40 -9.52
N ALA A 28 20.76 12.73 -9.64
CA ALA A 28 19.70 13.63 -9.19
C ALA A 28 18.34 13.36 -9.88
N THR A 29 18.35 13.13 -11.20
CA THR A 29 17.13 12.87 -11.98
C THR A 29 16.54 11.50 -11.65
N ARG A 30 17.40 10.50 -11.40
CA ARG A 30 16.95 9.13 -11.05
C ARG A 30 16.22 9.08 -9.70
N ILE A 31 16.70 9.83 -8.71
CA ILE A 31 16.04 9.93 -7.40
C ILE A 31 14.68 10.62 -7.56
N ARG A 32 14.63 11.71 -8.34
CA ARG A 32 13.38 12.43 -8.62
C ARG A 32 12.35 11.54 -9.31
N ASP A 33 12.72 10.83 -10.37
CA ASP A 33 11.81 9.93 -11.10
C ASP A 33 11.31 8.78 -10.21
N ALA A 34 12.18 8.23 -9.36
CA ALA A 34 11.78 7.20 -8.40
C ALA A 34 10.77 7.73 -7.37
N LEU A 35 10.95 8.96 -6.87
CA LEU A 35 10.02 9.61 -5.94
C LEU A 35 8.68 9.93 -6.60
N CYS A 36 8.68 10.44 -7.84
CA CYS A 36 7.46 10.69 -8.60
C CYS A 36 6.69 9.39 -8.86
N GLY A 37 7.38 8.32 -9.30
CA GLY A 37 6.76 7.00 -9.52
C GLY A 37 6.18 6.41 -8.24
N PHE A 38 6.85 6.57 -7.10
CA PHE A 38 6.34 6.18 -5.80
C PHE A 38 5.09 6.98 -5.41
N GLN A 39 5.11 8.31 -5.59
CA GLN A 39 3.98 9.17 -5.28
C GLN A 39 2.75 8.80 -6.15
N THR A 40 2.93 8.63 -7.46
CA THR A 40 1.83 8.22 -8.35
C THR A 40 1.25 6.87 -7.97
N LEU A 41 2.09 5.89 -7.63
CA LEU A 41 1.65 4.58 -7.13
C LEU A 41 0.81 4.74 -5.86
N VAL A 42 1.30 5.54 -4.90
CA VAL A 42 0.59 5.74 -3.64
C VAL A 42 -0.79 6.35 -3.89
N TYR A 43 -0.91 7.38 -4.71
CA TYR A 43 -2.20 8.03 -4.99
C TYR A 43 -3.17 7.18 -5.81
N THR A 44 -2.69 6.29 -6.69
CA THR A 44 -3.57 5.48 -7.54
C THR A 44 -4.00 4.17 -6.88
N ILE A 45 -3.11 3.50 -6.15
CA ILE A 45 -3.35 2.14 -5.67
C ILE A 45 -3.84 2.11 -4.21
N LEU A 46 -3.30 2.94 -3.32
CA LEU A 46 -3.69 2.92 -1.91
C LEU A 46 -5.17 3.20 -1.65
N PRO A 47 -5.86 4.17 -2.28
CA PRO A 47 -7.27 4.42 -1.97
C PRO A 47 -8.16 3.24 -2.37
N THR A 48 -7.86 2.60 -3.50
CA THR A 48 -8.56 1.41 -3.97
C THR A 48 -8.34 0.24 -3.01
N LEU A 49 -7.11 0.01 -2.57
CA LEU A 49 -6.79 -1.03 -1.58
C LEU A 49 -7.46 -0.77 -0.23
N ALA A 50 -7.47 0.46 0.25
CA ALA A 50 -8.10 0.82 1.52
C ALA A 50 -9.59 0.53 1.50
N LEU A 51 -10.30 0.90 0.42
CA LEU A 51 -11.71 0.59 0.23
C LEU A 51 -11.99 -0.93 0.25
N ILE A 52 -11.17 -1.70 -0.46
CA ILE A 52 -11.30 -3.16 -0.51
C ILE A 52 -11.05 -3.76 0.89
N MET A 53 -10.05 -3.28 1.63
CA MET A 53 -9.76 -3.73 2.99
C MET A 53 -10.93 -3.46 3.96
N PHE A 54 -11.58 -2.29 3.88
CA PHE A 54 -12.77 -2.01 4.69
C PHE A 54 -13.96 -2.91 4.32
N LEU A 55 -14.17 -3.16 3.03
CA LEU A 55 -15.22 -4.05 2.55
C LEU A 55 -15.00 -5.48 3.07
N PHE A 56 -13.78 -6.00 2.95
CA PHE A 56 -13.43 -7.34 3.46
C PHE A 56 -13.49 -7.41 4.99
N ALA A 57 -13.17 -6.34 5.71
CA ALA A 57 -13.32 -6.30 7.17
C ALA A 57 -14.79 -6.46 7.57
N GLY A 58 -15.70 -5.75 6.90
CA GLY A 58 -17.15 -5.88 7.10
C GLY A 58 -17.66 -7.27 6.75
N LEU A 59 -17.22 -7.81 5.61
CA LEU A 59 -17.60 -9.16 5.17
C LEU A 59 -17.08 -10.24 6.12
N ALA A 60 -15.83 -10.14 6.59
CA ALA A 60 -15.24 -11.08 7.54
C ALA A 60 -15.97 -11.03 8.89
N TYR A 61 -16.36 -9.84 9.36
CA TYR A 61 -17.14 -9.70 10.58
C TYR A 61 -18.53 -10.35 10.42
N ALA A 62 -19.23 -10.07 9.32
CA ALA A 62 -20.53 -10.66 9.03
C ALA A 62 -20.46 -12.18 8.88
N ALA A 63 -19.45 -12.68 8.15
CA ALA A 63 -19.19 -14.12 8.01
C ALA A 63 -18.95 -14.78 9.38
N GLY A 64 -18.21 -14.12 10.27
CA GLY A 64 -17.98 -14.59 11.64
C GLY A 64 -19.26 -14.80 12.44
N GLN A 65 -20.35 -14.11 12.13
CA GLN A 65 -21.65 -14.30 12.82
C GLN A 65 -22.42 -15.54 12.34
N VAL A 66 -22.13 -16.01 11.13
CA VAL A 66 -22.80 -17.17 10.53
C VAL A 66 -22.12 -18.48 10.92
N PHE A 67 -20.83 -18.43 11.25
CA PHE A 67 -20.05 -19.61 11.61
C PHE A 67 -19.96 -19.84 13.13
N GLY A 68 -19.69 -21.09 13.52
CA GLY A 68 -19.58 -21.49 14.93
C GLY A 68 -18.48 -20.78 15.72
N ALA A 69 -18.49 -20.94 17.05
CA ALA A 69 -17.68 -20.17 18.00
C ALA A 69 -16.18 -20.11 17.67
N GLU A 70 -15.59 -21.19 17.17
CA GLU A 70 -14.17 -21.22 16.80
C GLU A 70 -13.85 -20.36 15.55
N MET A 71 -14.71 -20.41 14.53
CA MET A 71 -14.55 -19.62 13.31
C MET A 71 -14.92 -18.17 13.51
N ARG A 72 -15.90 -17.87 14.38
CA ARG A 72 -16.26 -16.51 14.78
C ARG A 72 -15.06 -15.76 15.36
N ALA A 73 -14.32 -16.39 16.26
CA ALA A 73 -13.14 -15.78 16.89
C ALA A 73 -12.03 -15.47 15.86
N LYS A 74 -11.76 -16.41 14.95
CA LYS A 74 -10.78 -16.22 13.87
C LYS A 74 -11.21 -15.13 12.87
N ALA A 75 -12.48 -15.13 12.47
CA ALA A 75 -13.04 -14.15 11.56
C ALA A 75 -13.01 -12.72 12.15
N GLN A 76 -13.28 -12.59 13.45
CA GLN A 76 -13.17 -11.31 14.15
C GLN A 76 -11.72 -10.81 14.22
N GLY A 77 -10.75 -11.71 14.42
CA GLY A 77 -9.33 -11.36 14.35
C GLY A 77 -8.89 -10.87 12.97
N TRP A 78 -9.35 -11.52 11.91
CA TRP A 78 -9.08 -11.09 10.53
C TRP A 78 -9.73 -9.74 10.21
N ALA A 79 -11.00 -9.55 10.61
CA ALA A 79 -11.70 -8.29 10.41
C ALA A 79 -10.95 -7.11 11.03
N MET A 80 -10.47 -7.26 12.28
CA MET A 80 -9.69 -6.21 12.94
C MET A 80 -8.36 -5.95 12.25
N SER A 81 -7.67 -6.99 11.79
CA SER A 81 -6.38 -6.86 11.09
C SER A 81 -6.54 -6.12 9.75
N LEU A 82 -7.63 -6.41 9.02
CA LEU A 82 -7.97 -5.73 7.77
C LEU A 82 -8.36 -4.27 8.00
N LEU A 83 -9.11 -3.99 9.07
CA LEU A 83 -9.53 -2.64 9.43
C LEU A 83 -8.32 -1.77 9.80
N VAL A 84 -7.41 -2.29 10.63
CA VAL A 84 -6.15 -1.62 10.99
C VAL A 84 -5.26 -1.42 9.75
N GLY A 85 -5.16 -2.41 8.87
CA GLY A 85 -4.42 -2.30 7.61
C GLY A 85 -4.98 -1.20 6.68
N GLY A 86 -6.31 -1.10 6.57
CA GLY A 86 -6.97 -0.03 5.82
C GLY A 86 -6.72 1.36 6.40
N ILE A 87 -6.82 1.50 7.73
CA ILE A 87 -6.53 2.76 8.43
C ILE A 87 -5.06 3.17 8.24
N LEU A 88 -4.12 2.24 8.43
CA LEU A 88 -2.70 2.51 8.22
C LEU A 88 -2.39 2.88 6.77
N GLY A 89 -3.05 2.26 5.79
CA GLY A 89 -2.93 2.63 4.39
C GLY A 89 -3.32 4.10 4.14
N ILE A 90 -4.46 4.54 4.65
CA ILE A 90 -4.87 5.95 4.56
C ILE A 90 -3.86 6.86 5.26
N PHE A 91 -3.38 6.46 6.43
CA PHE A 91 -2.40 7.21 7.19
C PHE A 91 -1.09 7.42 6.41
N ILE A 92 -0.61 6.37 5.73
CA ILE A 92 0.57 6.42 4.85
C ILE A 92 0.30 7.34 3.66
N ALA A 93 -0.88 7.31 3.04
CA ALA A 93 -1.20 8.18 1.92
C ALA A 93 -1.11 9.67 2.28
N VAL A 94 -1.49 10.03 3.51
CA VAL A 94 -1.38 11.41 4.02
C VAL A 94 0.06 11.76 4.42
N LEU A 95 0.80 10.83 5.03
CA LEU A 95 2.17 11.05 5.48
C LEU A 95 3.20 11.05 4.34
N ALA A 96 2.96 10.30 3.26
CA ALA A 96 3.89 10.17 2.14
C ALA A 96 4.38 11.52 1.56
N PRO A 97 3.51 12.48 1.19
CA PRO A 97 3.96 13.79 0.70
C PRO A 97 4.74 14.59 1.75
N ILE A 98 4.35 14.49 3.02
CA ILE A 98 5.02 15.17 4.14
C ILE A 98 6.45 14.66 4.28
N LEU A 99 6.64 13.34 4.29
CA LEU A 99 7.98 12.73 4.38
C LEU A 99 8.84 13.11 3.17
N VAL A 100 8.28 13.07 1.96
CA VAL A 100 9.01 13.47 0.74
C VAL A 100 9.47 14.92 0.81
N SER A 101 8.62 15.84 1.26
CA SER A 101 8.99 17.26 1.41
C SER A 101 10.12 17.49 2.42
N ILE A 102 10.16 16.72 3.52
CA ILE A 102 11.23 16.78 4.52
C ILE A 102 12.56 16.30 3.91
N PHE A 103 12.55 15.14 3.23
CA PHE A 103 13.77 14.59 2.61
C PHE A 103 14.34 15.50 1.53
N VAL A 104 13.49 16.12 0.70
CA VAL A 104 13.92 17.09 -0.33
C VAL A 104 14.46 18.37 0.30
N SER A 105 13.89 18.84 1.41
CA SER A 105 14.38 20.04 2.11
C SER A 105 15.74 19.81 2.76
N MET A 106 16.03 18.59 3.22
CA MET A 106 17.32 18.22 3.79
C MET A 106 18.41 17.99 2.73
N SER A 107 18.06 17.67 1.48
CA SER A 107 19.04 17.34 0.42
C SER A 107 19.65 18.56 -0.28
N GLY A 108 19.31 19.79 0.14
CA GLY A 108 19.97 21.03 -0.32
C GLY A 108 19.93 21.30 -1.82
N SER A 109 19.22 20.49 -2.60
CA SER A 109 19.19 20.56 -4.05
C SER A 109 17.86 20.06 -4.59
N MET A 110 17.27 20.92 -5.43
CA MET A 110 16.02 20.82 -6.17
C MET A 110 14.77 21.33 -5.44
N THR A 111 14.25 22.43 -5.97
CA THR A 111 12.89 22.89 -5.79
C THR A 111 11.90 21.73 -5.99
N TYR A 112 10.99 21.57 -5.03
CA TYR A 112 9.84 20.67 -5.15
C TYR A 112 8.92 21.20 -6.27
N THR A 113 9.23 20.85 -7.52
CA THR A 113 8.22 20.90 -8.58
C THR A 113 7.32 19.69 -8.37
N PRO A 114 6.01 19.89 -8.11
CA PRO A 114 5.09 18.77 -8.04
C PRO A 114 5.17 18.01 -9.36
N CYS A 115 5.55 16.74 -9.26
CA CYS A 115 4.91 15.69 -10.03
C CYS A 115 3.62 15.32 -9.28
#